data_AF-A0A947NC16-F1
#
_entry.id   AF-A0A947NC16-F1
#
_cell.length_a   1.000
_cell.length_b   1.000
_cell.length_c   1.000
_cell.angle_alpha   90.00
_cell.angle_beta   90.00
_cell.angle_gamma   90.00
#
_symmetry.space_group_name_H-M   'P 1'
#
loop_
_entity.id
_entity.type
_entity.pdbx_description
1 polymer ?
#
loop_
_entity_poly.entity_id
_entity_poly.type
_entity_poly.pdbx_seq_one_letter_code
_entity_poly.pdbx_strand_id
1 'polypeptide(L)'
;MLILTGFSFVISLFSKQIIFASLNSYLLFQYVLFGLIIVNIFSKNDFVEHTQILLYITALIALWGIIQFFFPGLFSPYSYLPGKWKVFSTFGNPSYLAAFLAGLIPLSINNYLQKKSKESFFIALLPILCLLLTFARASWLSIIIVLLFWITRIKKIPWFKIVVYSGLIILIITLIIQTHSGFKKHFFNFNSLKGRFFLWKISAHVMKDHWLVGLGLNQFRCTHFDYQYKMLKTQPQLAQLYAPFAPVEEYLHNDFLQIFVELGLIGLIIFIYLLYRIFKTAQPYFKKPFSFEFAAFLGLLALLINALFFFPFYLPPTLLLSMFLLSIISNQEKTFITFKLHIITKIVLSSFALLTIFLCFRVGLGDIYLEKGYQALNKNLLNIAYTNFQQAVHYNPWSGENRYFLAKTLYYQKQFPAALKELTKAELSFRNYYTQALAVFIYHKQGAFIKNKQLVDYINKALPGQKITLEYGLSLE
;
A
#
# COMPACT_ATOMS: atom_id res chain seq x y z
N MET A 1 5.33 6.84 -17.47
CA MET A 1 4.09 6.31 -16.88
C MET A 1 3.33 5.45 -17.87
N LEU A 2 2.71 5.98 -18.94
CA LEU A 2 1.91 5.17 -19.90
C LEU A 2 2.61 3.89 -20.41
N ILE A 3 3.89 3.97 -20.77
CA ILE A 3 4.66 2.79 -21.21
C ILE A 3 4.77 1.75 -20.10
N LEU A 4 5.08 2.16 -18.87
CA LEU A 4 5.16 1.26 -17.72
C LEU A 4 3.80 0.61 -17.45
N THR A 5 2.74 1.41 -17.43
CA THR A 5 1.38 0.95 -17.16
C THR A 5 0.84 0.03 -18.27
N GLY A 6 1.13 0.34 -19.53
CA GLY A 6 0.80 -0.51 -20.68
C GLY A 6 1.58 -1.81 -20.68
N PHE A 7 2.88 -1.77 -20.37
CA PHE A 7 3.69 -2.97 -20.19
C PHE A 7 3.17 -3.87 -19.05
N SER A 8 2.85 -3.27 -17.90
CA SER A 8 2.22 -4.00 -16.78
C SER A 8 0.92 -4.66 -17.20
N PHE A 9 0.07 -3.95 -17.95
CA PHE A 9 -1.19 -4.50 -18.45
C PHE A 9 -0.96 -5.70 -19.38
N VAL A 10 -0.05 -5.58 -20.35
CA VAL A 10 0.26 -6.64 -21.31
C VAL A 10 0.80 -7.88 -20.60
N ILE A 11 1.79 -7.75 -19.70
CA ILE A 11 2.32 -8.91 -18.97
C ILE A 11 1.20 -9.59 -18.16
N SER A 12 0.33 -8.81 -17.54
CA SER A 12 -0.75 -9.36 -16.72
C SER A 12 -1.70 -10.25 -17.53
N LEU A 13 -1.93 -9.94 -18.81
CA LEU A 13 -2.73 -10.78 -19.72
C LEU A 13 -2.06 -12.13 -20.03
N PHE A 14 -0.73 -12.19 -20.05
CA PHE A 14 0.04 -13.41 -20.33
C PHE A 14 0.44 -14.20 -19.08
N SER A 15 0.25 -13.64 -17.89
CA SER A 15 0.48 -14.35 -16.64
C SER A 15 -0.48 -15.53 -16.53
N LYS A 16 0.04 -16.75 -16.74
CA LYS A 16 -0.73 -18.02 -16.79
C LYS A 16 -1.53 -18.33 -15.51
N GLN A 17 -1.28 -17.58 -14.45
CA GLN A 17 -1.93 -17.70 -13.17
C GLN A 17 -2.82 -16.49 -12.95
N ILE A 18 -4.08 -16.58 -13.39
CA ILE A 18 -5.22 -15.79 -12.89
C ILE A 18 -5.37 -14.35 -13.45
N ILE A 19 -6.20 -14.22 -14.48
CA ILE A 19 -6.79 -12.95 -14.99
C ILE A 19 -7.49 -12.14 -13.87
N PHE A 20 -8.08 -12.80 -12.88
CA PHE A 20 -8.76 -12.17 -11.74
C PHE A 20 -7.84 -11.35 -10.82
N ALA A 21 -6.63 -11.84 -10.49
CA ALA A 21 -5.66 -11.08 -9.71
C ALA A 21 -5.21 -9.80 -10.46
N SER A 22 -5.21 -9.87 -11.79
CA SER A 22 -4.88 -8.75 -12.67
C SER A 22 -5.97 -7.67 -12.81
N LEU A 23 -7.17 -7.89 -12.29
CA LEU A 23 -8.23 -6.88 -12.30
C LEU A 23 -8.05 -5.83 -11.19
N ASN A 24 -7.38 -6.17 -10.08
CA ASN A 24 -6.96 -5.14 -9.12
C ASN A 24 -5.84 -4.25 -9.70
N SER A 25 -4.99 -4.79 -10.59
CA SER A 25 -4.05 -3.97 -11.37
C SER A 25 -4.72 -3.08 -12.43
N TYR A 26 -5.94 -3.43 -12.87
CA TYR A 26 -6.73 -2.57 -13.74
C TYR A 26 -7.19 -1.29 -13.02
N LEU A 27 -7.48 -1.34 -11.72
CA LEU A 27 -7.73 -0.14 -10.90
C LEU A 27 -6.50 0.76 -10.84
N LEU A 28 -5.30 0.19 -10.69
CA LEU A 28 -4.03 0.94 -10.71
C LEU A 28 -3.83 1.65 -12.06
N PHE A 29 -4.11 0.94 -13.16
CA PHE A 29 -4.08 1.50 -14.52
C PHE A 29 -5.08 2.66 -14.68
N GLN A 30 -6.28 2.53 -14.12
CA GLN A 30 -7.30 3.57 -14.13
C GLN A 30 -6.89 4.82 -13.34
N TYR A 31 -6.28 4.68 -12.16
CA TYR A 31 -5.77 5.83 -11.41
C TYR A 31 -4.68 6.58 -12.17
N VAL A 32 -3.82 5.85 -12.89
CA VAL A 32 -2.82 6.46 -13.77
C VAL A 32 -3.46 7.21 -14.92
N LEU A 33 -4.47 6.64 -15.58
CA LEU A 33 -5.18 7.37 -16.64
C LEU A 33 -5.90 8.60 -16.10
N PHE A 34 -6.59 8.48 -14.96
CA PHE A 34 -7.29 9.58 -14.32
C PHE A 34 -6.34 10.72 -13.93
N GLY A 35 -5.19 10.38 -13.33
CA GLY A 35 -4.17 11.36 -13.02
C GLY A 35 -3.63 12.07 -14.26
N LEU A 36 -3.43 11.34 -15.38
CA LEU A 36 -2.96 11.95 -16.64
C LEU A 36 -4.01 12.88 -17.25
N ILE A 37 -5.30 12.54 -17.15
CA ILE A 37 -6.39 13.42 -17.57
C ILE A 37 -6.37 14.70 -16.74
N ILE A 38 -6.29 14.58 -15.41
CA ILE A 38 -6.14 15.72 -14.49
C ILE A 38 -4.97 16.62 -14.89
N VAL A 39 -3.78 16.05 -15.11
CA VAL A 39 -2.57 16.81 -15.49
C VAL A 39 -2.76 17.61 -16.78
N ASN A 40 -3.51 17.06 -17.74
CA ASN A 40 -3.69 17.65 -19.07
C ASN A 40 -4.87 18.63 -19.16
N ILE A 41 -5.82 18.60 -18.24
CA ILE A 41 -6.94 19.55 -18.19
C ILE A 41 -6.50 20.87 -17.55
N PHE A 42 -5.63 20.83 -16.54
CA PHE A 42 -5.31 22.01 -15.74
C PHE A 42 -4.31 22.97 -16.41
N SER A 43 -4.69 24.24 -16.47
CA SER A 43 -3.85 25.39 -16.83
C SER A 43 -2.90 25.76 -15.67
N LYS A 44 -1.95 26.66 -15.94
CA LYS A 44 -0.98 27.10 -14.93
C LYS A 44 -1.63 27.76 -13.70
N ASN A 45 -2.69 28.54 -13.91
CA ASN A 45 -3.40 29.22 -12.82
C ASN A 45 -4.19 28.22 -11.97
N ASP A 46 -4.75 27.19 -12.61
CA ASP A 46 -5.48 26.12 -11.92
C ASP A 46 -4.58 25.39 -10.92
N PHE A 47 -3.29 25.17 -11.23
CA PHE A 47 -2.40 24.48 -10.29
C PHE A 47 -2.20 25.19 -8.97
N VAL A 48 -2.15 26.52 -8.95
CA VAL A 48 -1.95 27.26 -7.69
C VAL A 48 -3.17 27.09 -6.80
N GLU A 49 -4.37 27.26 -7.36
CA GLU A 49 -5.65 27.10 -6.64
C GLU A 49 -5.83 25.66 -6.14
N HIS A 50 -5.65 24.66 -7.01
CA HIS A 50 -5.77 23.25 -6.64
C HIS A 50 -4.72 22.82 -5.62
N THR A 51 -3.51 23.37 -5.68
CA THR A 51 -2.49 23.15 -4.65
C THR A 51 -2.98 23.68 -3.31
N GLN A 52 -3.55 24.89 -3.25
CA GLN A 52 -4.09 25.42 -2.00
C GLN A 52 -5.21 24.52 -1.45
N ILE A 53 -6.19 24.15 -2.29
CA ILE A 53 -7.28 23.25 -1.90
C ILE A 53 -6.73 21.95 -1.31
N LEU A 54 -5.75 21.33 -1.97
CA LEU A 54 -5.10 20.10 -1.48
C LEU A 54 -4.40 20.32 -0.13
N LEU A 55 -3.75 21.47 0.08
CA LEU A 55 -3.12 21.81 1.35
C LEU A 55 -4.14 21.99 2.48
N TYR A 56 -5.30 22.62 2.23
CA TYR A 56 -6.39 22.70 3.22
C TYR A 56 -6.95 21.33 3.56
N ILE A 57 -7.25 20.51 2.56
CA ILE A 57 -7.71 19.12 2.75
C ILE A 57 -6.70 18.34 3.59
N THR A 58 -5.40 18.51 3.31
CA THR A 58 -4.33 17.86 4.07
C THR A 58 -4.28 18.32 5.53
N ALA A 59 -4.46 19.63 5.78
CA ALA A 59 -4.54 20.16 7.13
C ALA A 59 -5.76 19.60 7.90
N LEU A 60 -6.92 19.48 7.26
CA LEU A 60 -8.12 18.87 7.85
C LEU A 60 -7.93 17.38 8.16
N ILE A 61 -7.36 16.62 7.21
CA ILE A 61 -7.01 15.20 7.40
C ILE A 61 -6.03 15.04 8.58
N ALA A 62 -5.03 15.91 8.66
CA ALA A 62 -4.03 15.89 9.73
C ALA A 62 -4.66 16.24 11.08
N LEU A 63 -5.51 17.26 11.13
CA LEU A 63 -6.26 17.63 12.32
C LEU A 63 -7.15 16.47 12.80
N TRP A 64 -7.85 15.80 11.88
CA TRP A 64 -8.66 14.63 12.22
C TRP A 64 -7.82 13.49 12.81
N GLY A 65 -6.63 13.21 12.24
CA GLY A 65 -5.71 12.23 12.81
C GLY A 65 -5.21 12.61 14.21
N ILE A 66 -4.95 13.89 14.46
CA ILE A 66 -4.59 14.39 15.80
C ILE A 66 -5.75 14.21 16.79
N ILE A 67 -6.99 14.49 16.38
CA ILE A 67 -8.17 14.26 17.22
C ILE A 67 -8.31 12.77 17.58
N GLN A 68 -8.13 11.86 16.63
CA GLN A 68 -8.15 10.42 16.89
C GLN A 68 -7.08 9.97 17.91
N PHE A 69 -5.91 10.62 17.92
CA PHE A 69 -4.86 10.32 18.89
C PHE A 69 -5.33 10.58 20.35
N PHE A 70 -5.99 11.71 20.58
CA PHE A 70 -6.46 12.11 21.91
C PHE A 70 -7.78 11.43 22.32
N PHE A 71 -8.63 11.09 21.35
CA PHE A 71 -9.95 10.50 21.57
C PHE A 71 -10.14 9.15 20.84
N PRO A 72 -9.26 8.16 21.06
CA PRO A 72 -9.28 6.92 20.29
C PRO A 72 -10.59 6.14 20.49
N GLY A 73 -11.13 6.08 21.71
CA GLY A 73 -12.36 5.33 22.02
C GLY A 73 -13.63 5.85 21.34
N LEU A 74 -13.63 7.11 20.88
CA LEU A 74 -14.78 7.73 20.22
C LEU A 74 -14.71 7.60 18.69
N PHE A 75 -13.50 7.61 18.12
CA PHE A 75 -13.30 7.79 16.68
C PHE A 75 -12.38 6.76 16.02
N SER A 76 -11.89 5.78 16.77
CA SER A 76 -11.16 4.63 16.24
C SER A 76 -11.98 3.35 16.43
N PRO A 77 -12.49 2.73 15.34
CA PRO A 77 -13.05 1.39 15.43
C PRO A 77 -11.97 0.37 15.85
N TYR A 78 -10.69 0.73 15.73
CA TYR A 78 -9.53 -0.03 16.17
C TYR A 78 -8.97 0.47 17.50
N SER A 79 -9.77 1.17 18.33
CA SER A 79 -9.34 1.73 19.60
C SER A 79 -8.80 0.70 20.59
N TYR A 80 -9.24 -0.55 20.45
CA TYR A 80 -8.73 -1.72 21.18
C TYR A 80 -7.32 -2.14 20.73
N LEU A 81 -6.89 -1.79 19.52
CA LEU A 81 -5.55 -2.10 19.01
C LEU A 81 -4.50 -1.15 19.61
N PRO A 82 -3.42 -1.67 20.20
CA PRO A 82 -2.40 -0.83 20.83
C PRO A 82 -1.53 -0.08 19.82
N GLY A 83 -0.98 1.06 20.24
CA GLY A 83 0.08 1.79 19.53
C GLY A 83 -0.39 2.61 18.33
N LYS A 84 0.22 2.36 17.15
CA LYS A 84 0.06 3.18 15.92
C LYS A 84 -1.38 3.28 15.38
N TRP A 85 -2.26 2.34 15.74
CA TRP A 85 -3.64 2.26 15.25
C TRP A 85 -4.57 3.34 15.82
N LYS A 86 -4.04 4.24 16.65
CA LYS A 86 -4.74 5.42 17.14
C LYS A 86 -4.78 6.59 16.16
N VAL A 87 -3.98 6.58 15.09
CA VAL A 87 -3.80 7.74 14.18
C VAL A 87 -3.79 7.30 12.73
N PHE A 88 -4.97 7.12 12.13
CA PHE A 88 -5.11 6.71 10.73
C PHE A 88 -5.96 7.67 9.90
N SER A 89 -6.56 8.68 10.53
CA SER A 89 -7.48 9.65 9.93
C SER A 89 -8.54 8.94 9.09
N THR A 90 -8.77 9.39 7.86
CA THR A 90 -9.67 8.77 6.87
C THR A 90 -8.99 7.68 6.03
N PHE A 91 -7.72 7.36 6.29
CA PHE A 91 -6.93 6.43 5.47
C PHE A 91 -6.99 4.96 5.94
N GLY A 92 -7.64 4.68 7.08
CA GLY A 92 -7.78 3.32 7.63
C GLY A 92 -6.47 2.68 8.12
N ASN A 93 -5.30 3.26 7.82
CA ASN A 93 -4.01 2.79 8.29
C ASN A 93 -3.05 3.97 8.56
N PRO A 94 -2.34 3.98 9.71
CA PRO A 94 -1.39 5.05 10.07
C PRO A 94 -0.25 5.23 9.08
N SER A 95 0.24 4.14 8.47
CA SER A 95 1.32 4.19 7.49
C SER A 95 0.85 4.75 6.14
N TYR A 96 -0.43 4.56 5.78
CA TYR A 96 -1.02 5.13 4.55
C TYR A 96 -1.12 6.65 4.71
N LEU A 97 -1.68 7.10 5.84
CA LEU A 97 -1.74 8.52 6.20
C LEU A 97 -0.34 9.15 6.21
N ALA A 98 0.62 8.52 6.89
CA ALA A 98 1.97 9.05 7.01
C ALA A 98 2.68 9.20 5.65
N ALA A 99 2.50 8.26 4.73
CA ALA A 99 3.05 8.35 3.39
C ALA A 99 2.46 9.55 2.62
N PHE A 100 1.14 9.74 2.71
CA PHE A 100 0.44 10.87 2.09
C PHE A 100 0.92 12.22 2.65
N LEU A 101 0.97 12.36 3.99
CA LEU A 101 1.48 13.57 4.65
C LEU A 101 2.94 13.85 4.26
N ALA A 102 3.79 12.82 4.21
CA ALA A 102 5.19 12.98 3.81
C ALA A 102 5.33 13.55 2.39
N GLY A 103 4.44 13.19 1.47
CA GLY A 103 4.44 13.74 0.11
C GLY A 103 4.03 15.23 0.03
N LEU A 104 3.30 15.75 1.01
CA LEU A 104 2.75 17.11 0.99
C LEU A 104 3.42 18.10 1.95
N ILE A 105 4.09 17.63 3.00
CA ILE A 105 4.81 18.49 3.95
C ILE A 105 5.76 19.49 3.26
N PRO A 106 6.56 19.11 2.25
CA PRO A 106 7.42 20.09 1.56
C PRO A 106 6.64 21.22 0.90
N LEU A 107 5.49 20.92 0.28
CA LEU A 107 4.61 21.94 -0.31
C LEU A 107 3.95 22.82 0.76
N SER A 108 3.49 22.25 1.88
CA SER A 108 2.90 23.02 2.98
C SER A 108 3.92 23.98 3.59
N ILE A 109 5.15 23.53 3.82
CA ILE A 109 6.25 24.38 4.31
C ILE A 109 6.54 25.49 3.30
N ASN A 110 6.64 25.16 2.00
CA ASN A 110 6.90 26.16 0.98
C ASN A 110 5.81 27.23 0.91
N ASN A 111 4.54 26.82 1.06
CA ASN A 111 3.40 27.73 1.12
C ASN A 111 3.51 28.72 2.29
N TYR A 112 3.91 28.23 3.48
CA TYR A 112 4.19 29.11 4.63
C TYR A 112 5.38 30.04 4.36
N LEU A 113 6.47 29.55 3.77
CA LEU A 113 7.65 30.37 3.48
C LEU A 113 7.35 31.52 2.50
N GLN A 114 6.41 31.31 1.58
CA GLN A 114 5.96 32.34 0.63
C GLN A 114 4.94 33.31 1.25
N LYS A 115 3.90 32.80 1.91
CA LYS A 115 2.79 33.63 2.43
C LYS A 115 3.08 34.27 3.78
N LYS A 116 3.80 33.58 4.66
CA LYS A 116 4.10 33.96 6.05
C LYS A 116 2.88 34.36 6.90
N SER A 117 1.69 33.86 6.56
CA SER A 117 0.46 34.12 7.31
C SER A 117 0.23 33.08 8.42
N LYS A 118 -0.54 33.44 9.45
CA LYS A 118 -0.94 32.51 10.53
C LYS A 118 -1.63 31.26 9.98
N GLU A 119 -2.48 31.44 8.98
CA GLU A 119 -3.16 30.34 8.31
C GLU A 119 -2.18 29.37 7.64
N SER A 120 -1.26 29.90 6.81
CA SER A 120 -0.26 29.07 6.13
C SER A 120 0.68 28.36 7.11
N PHE A 121 0.93 28.94 8.29
CA PHE A 121 1.67 28.31 9.37
C PHE A 121 0.95 27.06 9.89
N PHE A 122 -0.35 27.12 10.20
CA PHE A 122 -1.10 25.95 10.66
C PHE A 122 -1.24 24.88 9.59
N ILE A 123 -1.40 25.27 8.32
CA ILE A 123 -1.39 24.35 7.17
C ILE A 123 -0.07 23.57 7.07
N ALA A 124 1.06 24.18 7.46
CA ALA A 124 2.36 23.50 7.53
C ALA A 124 2.54 22.67 8.80
N LEU A 125 2.09 23.18 9.95
CA LEU A 125 2.31 22.58 11.26
C LEU A 125 1.50 21.28 11.46
N LEU A 126 0.21 21.30 11.12
CA LEU A 126 -0.69 20.16 11.39
C LEU A 126 -0.22 18.85 10.74
N PRO A 127 0.16 18.82 9.44
CA PRO A 127 0.71 17.61 8.82
C PRO A 127 1.98 17.07 9.50
N ILE A 128 2.87 17.96 9.95
CA ILE A 128 4.11 17.57 10.64
C ILE A 128 3.79 16.92 11.99
N LEU A 129 2.92 17.55 12.79
CA LEU A 129 2.50 17.01 14.07
C LEU A 129 1.78 15.66 13.90
N CYS A 130 0.83 15.59 12.96
CA CYS A 130 0.10 14.35 12.69
C CYS A 130 1.05 13.24 12.22
N LEU A 131 2.02 13.54 11.34
CA LEU A 131 3.04 12.58 10.92
C LEU A 131 3.81 12.01 12.12
N LEU A 132 4.22 12.84 13.07
CA LEU A 132 4.90 12.39 14.29
C LEU A 132 4.02 11.49 15.18
N LEU A 133 2.70 11.64 15.14
CA LEU A 133 1.77 10.80 15.92
C LEU A 133 1.43 9.46 15.22
N THR A 134 1.75 9.31 13.93
CA THR A 134 1.48 8.05 13.18
C THR A 134 2.44 6.90 13.53
N PHE A 135 3.59 7.18 14.12
CA PHE A 135 4.68 6.21 14.37
C PHE A 135 5.24 5.51 13.11
N ALA A 136 4.98 6.07 11.92
CA ALA A 136 5.47 5.52 10.66
C ALA A 136 6.94 5.89 10.42
N ARG A 137 7.85 5.08 10.97
CA ARG A 137 9.32 5.26 10.90
C ARG A 137 9.86 5.56 9.49
N ALA A 138 9.32 4.89 8.47
CA ALA A 138 9.74 5.09 7.08
C ALA A 138 9.42 6.51 6.56
N SER A 139 8.22 7.03 6.87
CA SER A 139 7.81 8.39 6.50
C SER A 139 8.53 9.47 7.30
N TRP A 140 8.93 9.19 8.54
CA TRP A 140 9.79 10.11 9.30
C TRP A 140 11.16 10.22 8.66
N LEU A 141 11.77 9.09 8.35
CA LEU A 141 13.08 9.03 7.70
C LEU A 141 13.05 9.75 6.34
N SER A 142 11.99 9.56 5.54
CA SER A 142 11.86 10.23 4.25
C SER A 142 11.81 11.76 4.39
N ILE A 143 11.01 12.28 5.32
CA ILE A 143 10.93 13.73 5.56
C ILE A 143 12.25 14.29 6.07
N ILE A 144 12.92 13.61 7.00
CA ILE A 144 14.22 14.05 7.52
C ILE A 144 15.23 14.17 6.37
N ILE A 145 15.37 13.14 5.52
CA ILE A 145 16.29 13.15 4.39
C ILE A 145 15.95 14.28 3.41
N VAL A 146 14.67 14.46 3.09
CA VAL A 146 14.20 15.49 2.14
C VAL A 146 14.40 16.90 2.67
N LEU A 147 14.09 17.18 3.94
CA LEU A 147 14.29 18.50 4.55
C LEU A 147 15.78 18.84 4.62
N LEU A 148 16.64 17.87 4.91
CA LEU A 148 18.08 18.09 4.93
C LEU A 148 18.64 18.32 3.52
N PHE A 149 18.16 17.59 2.52
CA PHE A 149 18.47 17.88 1.12
C PHE A 149 18.01 19.29 0.73
N TRP A 150 16.81 19.72 1.13
CA TRP A 150 16.32 21.08 0.93
C TRP A 150 17.26 22.12 1.55
N ILE A 151 17.68 21.92 2.81
CA ILE A 151 18.61 22.81 3.51
C ILE A 151 19.92 22.97 2.73
N THR A 152 20.46 21.92 2.10
CA THR A 152 21.68 22.03 1.27
C THR A 152 21.51 22.84 -0.01
N ARG A 153 20.27 23.11 -0.43
CA ARG A 153 19.96 24.01 -1.54
C ARG A 153 19.76 25.45 -1.08
N ILE A 154 19.37 25.66 0.17
CA ILE A 154 19.26 27.00 0.78
C ILE A 154 20.64 27.48 1.27
N LYS A 155 21.40 26.59 1.93
CA LYS A 155 22.73 26.84 2.47
C LYS A 155 23.73 25.93 1.79
N LYS A 156 24.97 26.38 1.54
CA LYS A 156 26.06 25.54 0.99
C LYS A 156 26.61 24.52 2.01
N ILE A 157 25.73 23.72 2.60
CA ILE A 157 26.07 22.67 3.55
C ILE A 157 26.42 21.39 2.76
N PRO A 158 27.58 20.76 3.00
CA PRO A 158 27.96 19.54 2.30
C PRO A 158 27.08 18.34 2.73
N TRP A 159 26.84 17.41 1.80
CA TRP A 159 25.88 16.32 1.98
C TRP A 159 26.18 15.40 3.17
N PHE A 160 27.43 15.25 3.61
CA PHE A 160 27.74 14.40 4.77
C PHE A 160 27.18 14.96 6.10
N LYS A 161 27.00 16.30 6.20
CA LYS A 161 26.35 16.92 7.36
C LYS A 161 24.86 16.63 7.42
N ILE A 162 24.21 16.37 6.28
CA ILE A 162 22.83 15.85 6.23
C ILE A 162 22.78 14.53 6.99
N VAL A 163 23.65 13.58 6.65
CA VAL A 163 23.68 12.25 7.26
C VAL A 163 23.85 12.35 8.79
N VAL A 164 24.78 13.19 9.24
CA VAL A 164 25.02 13.44 10.67
C VAL A 164 23.79 14.06 11.36
N TYR A 165 23.21 15.13 10.81
CA TYR A 165 22.04 15.78 11.42
C TYR A 165 20.79 14.90 11.41
N SER A 166 20.59 14.09 10.37
CA SER A 166 19.52 13.08 10.37
C SER A 166 19.70 12.07 11.48
N GLY A 167 20.92 11.56 11.68
CA GLY A 167 21.24 10.63 12.76
C GLY A 167 20.97 11.24 14.14
N LEU A 168 21.33 12.51 14.35
CA LEU A 168 21.09 13.23 15.61
C LEU A 168 19.60 13.50 15.86
N ILE A 169 18.83 13.90 14.85
CA ILE A 169 17.38 14.11 14.99
C ILE A 169 16.68 12.79 15.30
N ILE A 170 17.06 11.71 14.61
CA ILE A 170 16.54 10.36 14.88
C ILE A 170 16.90 9.93 16.31
N LEU A 171 18.12 10.22 16.77
CA LEU A 171 18.55 9.94 18.14
C LEU A 171 17.71 10.73 19.16
N ILE A 172 17.50 12.02 18.94
CA ILE A 172 16.68 12.87 19.83
C ILE A 172 15.22 12.38 19.88
N ILE A 173 14.63 12.09 18.72
CA ILE A 173 13.30 11.49 18.63
C ILE A 173 13.28 10.16 19.41
N THR A 174 14.30 9.32 19.24
CA THR A 174 14.44 8.04 19.96
C THR A 174 14.52 8.25 21.47
N LEU A 175 15.25 9.26 21.96
CA LEU A 175 15.40 9.57 23.38
C LEU A 175 14.10 10.14 23.98
N ILE A 176 13.39 11.01 23.26
CA ILE A 176 12.07 11.52 23.67
C ILE A 176 11.06 10.37 23.75
N ILE A 177 11.13 9.42 22.82
CA ILE A 177 10.28 8.22 22.79
C ILE A 177 10.57 7.27 23.97
N GLN A 178 11.78 7.28 24.56
CA GLN A 178 12.13 6.42 25.70
C GLN A 178 11.42 6.79 27.01
N THR A 179 10.90 8.02 27.15
CA THR A 179 10.23 8.49 28.38
C THR A 179 8.76 8.08 28.47
N HIS A 180 8.18 7.46 27.44
CA HIS A 180 6.83 6.90 27.46
C HIS A 180 6.84 5.37 27.37
N SER A 181 6.29 4.69 28.37
CA SER A 181 6.31 3.22 28.50
C SER A 181 5.65 2.49 27.32
N GLY A 182 4.57 3.03 26.75
CA GLY A 182 3.93 2.49 25.55
C GLY A 182 4.73 2.69 24.26
N PHE A 183 5.57 3.73 24.20
CA PHE A 183 6.39 4.09 23.04
C PHE A 183 7.62 3.19 22.90
N LYS A 184 8.26 2.85 24.03
CA LYS A 184 9.45 1.98 24.09
C LYS A 184 9.20 0.60 23.46
N LYS A 185 8.03 -0.01 23.73
CA LYS A 185 7.66 -1.33 23.17
C LYS A 185 7.43 -1.30 21.65
N HIS A 186 6.94 -0.20 21.10
CA HIS A 186 6.67 -0.09 19.65
C HIS A 186 7.92 0.31 18.85
N PHE A 187 8.73 1.24 19.36
CA PHE A 187 9.91 1.75 18.64
C PHE A 187 11.00 0.68 18.47
N PHE A 188 11.29 -0.08 19.53
CA PHE A 188 12.27 -1.17 19.50
C PHE A 188 11.72 -2.49 18.95
N ASN A 189 10.46 -2.50 18.45
CA ASN A 189 9.91 -3.67 17.79
C ASN A 189 10.46 -3.76 16.34
N PHE A 190 11.43 -4.66 16.17
CA PHE A 190 12.06 -4.97 14.88
C PHE A 190 11.38 -6.14 14.13
N ASN A 191 10.28 -6.69 14.66
CA ASN A 191 9.61 -7.85 14.06
C ASN A 191 9.11 -7.55 12.64
N SER A 192 8.58 -6.33 12.42
CA SER A 192 8.16 -5.89 11.08
C SER A 192 9.33 -5.82 10.09
N LEU A 193 10.53 -5.41 10.51
CA LEU A 193 11.71 -5.43 9.64
C LEU A 193 12.15 -6.86 9.35
N LYS A 194 12.15 -7.76 10.35
CA LYS A 194 12.48 -9.17 10.16
C LYS A 194 11.54 -9.86 9.16
N GLY A 195 10.22 -9.59 9.25
CA GLY A 195 9.23 -10.09 8.30
C GLY A 195 9.47 -9.57 6.87
N ARG A 196 9.84 -8.29 6.71
CA ARG A 196 10.20 -7.72 5.40
C ARG A 196 11.47 -8.35 4.82
N PHE A 197 12.52 -8.51 5.62
CA PHE A 197 13.74 -9.19 5.15
C PHE A 197 13.46 -10.64 4.71
N PHE A 198 12.54 -11.32 5.39
CA PHE A 198 12.10 -12.64 4.98
C PHE A 198 11.40 -12.61 3.62
N LEU A 199 10.44 -11.70 3.44
CA LEU A 199 9.79 -11.47 2.14
C LEU A 199 10.80 -11.18 1.05
N TRP A 200 11.80 -10.33 1.30
CA TRP A 200 12.83 -10.00 0.30
C TRP A 200 13.70 -11.21 -0.06
N LYS A 201 13.95 -12.13 0.88
CA LYS A 201 14.62 -13.41 0.58
C LYS A 201 13.75 -14.31 -0.30
N ILE A 202 12.44 -14.35 -0.05
CA ILE A 202 11.48 -15.07 -0.90
C ILE A 202 11.47 -14.45 -2.30
N SER A 203 11.40 -13.11 -2.40
CA SER A 203 11.46 -12.37 -3.67
C SER A 203 12.71 -12.71 -4.47
N ALA A 204 13.86 -12.87 -3.83
CA ALA A 204 15.09 -13.23 -4.53
C ALA A 204 14.99 -14.60 -5.25
N HIS A 205 14.18 -15.54 -4.74
CA HIS A 205 13.93 -16.81 -5.42
C HIS A 205 12.98 -16.63 -6.60
N VAL A 206 11.92 -15.83 -6.41
CA VAL A 206 11.01 -15.46 -7.50
C VAL A 206 11.74 -14.76 -8.64
N MET A 207 12.63 -13.82 -8.30
CA MET A 207 13.44 -13.08 -9.26
C MET A 207 14.36 -14.00 -10.06
N LYS A 208 14.91 -15.07 -9.47
CA LYS A 208 15.74 -16.03 -10.22
C LYS A 208 14.91 -16.75 -11.30
N ASP A 209 13.71 -17.18 -10.94
CA ASP A 209 12.84 -17.94 -11.84
C ASP A 209 12.16 -17.05 -12.89
N HIS A 210 11.94 -15.75 -12.60
CA HIS A 210 11.19 -14.81 -13.44
C HIS A 210 11.94 -13.48 -13.70
N TRP A 211 13.26 -13.51 -13.88
CA TRP A 211 14.08 -12.30 -13.88
C TRP A 211 13.78 -11.29 -15.00
N LEU A 212 13.36 -11.73 -16.19
CA LEU A 212 13.27 -10.85 -17.37
C LEU A 212 11.96 -10.06 -17.42
N VAL A 213 10.82 -10.76 -17.32
CA VAL A 213 9.46 -10.19 -17.45
C VAL A 213 8.63 -10.23 -16.17
N GLY A 214 9.14 -10.86 -15.10
CA GLY A 214 8.45 -10.96 -13.82
C GLY A 214 7.27 -11.94 -13.84
N LEU A 215 6.49 -11.92 -12.77
CA LEU A 215 5.30 -12.76 -12.59
C LEU A 215 4.04 -12.22 -13.30
N GLY A 216 3.98 -10.90 -13.53
CA GLY A 216 2.74 -10.15 -13.80
C GLY A 216 2.34 -9.27 -12.62
N LEU A 217 1.65 -8.16 -12.92
CA LEU A 217 1.26 -7.17 -11.93
C LEU A 217 0.31 -7.80 -10.89
N ASN A 218 0.55 -7.51 -9.62
CA ASN A 218 -0.21 -8.03 -8.48
C ASN A 218 -0.19 -9.58 -8.33
N GLN A 219 0.72 -10.29 -9.00
CA GLN A 219 0.79 -11.76 -8.92
C GLN A 219 1.59 -12.27 -7.72
N PHE A 220 2.47 -11.45 -7.16
CA PHE A 220 3.31 -11.86 -6.04
C PHE A 220 2.49 -12.37 -4.83
N ARG A 221 1.37 -11.70 -4.52
CA ARG A 221 0.44 -12.09 -3.44
C ARG A 221 -0.06 -13.54 -3.57
N CYS A 222 -0.19 -14.07 -4.79
CA CYS A 222 -0.71 -15.42 -5.06
C CYS A 222 0.40 -16.49 -5.12
N THR A 223 1.63 -16.09 -5.43
CA THR A 223 2.75 -17.02 -5.65
C THR A 223 3.72 -17.09 -4.49
N HIS A 224 3.83 -16.04 -3.65
CA HIS A 224 4.86 -15.96 -2.61
C HIS A 224 4.81 -17.15 -1.65
N PHE A 225 3.62 -17.66 -1.34
CA PHE A 225 3.45 -18.78 -0.41
C PHE A 225 4.08 -20.09 -0.92
N ASP A 226 3.99 -20.35 -2.23
CA ASP A 226 4.63 -21.53 -2.84
C ASP A 226 6.17 -21.42 -2.81
N TYR A 227 6.69 -20.22 -3.09
CA TYR A 227 8.13 -19.95 -3.02
C TYR A 227 8.65 -20.02 -1.57
N GLN A 228 7.88 -19.52 -0.62
CA GLN A 228 8.15 -19.65 0.81
C GLN A 228 8.24 -21.13 1.21
N TYR A 229 7.25 -21.95 0.82
CA TYR A 229 7.28 -23.39 1.06
C TYR A 229 8.53 -24.06 0.49
N LYS A 230 8.83 -23.82 -0.80
CA LYS A 230 10.01 -24.40 -1.46
C LYS A 230 11.30 -24.02 -0.75
N MET A 231 11.46 -22.75 -0.41
CA MET A 231 12.65 -22.24 0.29
C MET A 231 12.80 -22.89 1.67
N LEU A 232 11.76 -22.87 2.50
CA LEU A 232 11.82 -23.42 3.86
C LEU A 232 11.99 -24.95 3.88
N LYS A 233 11.47 -25.66 2.87
CA LYS A 233 11.70 -27.10 2.70
C LYS A 233 13.18 -27.42 2.45
N THR A 234 13.87 -26.59 1.67
CA THR A 234 15.28 -26.78 1.32
C THR A 234 16.26 -26.19 2.34
N GLN A 235 15.81 -25.23 3.16
CA GLN A 235 16.64 -24.51 4.12
C GLN A 235 15.97 -24.45 5.52
N PRO A 236 15.98 -25.56 6.29
CA PRO A 236 15.30 -25.66 7.58
C PRO A 236 15.79 -24.65 8.64
N GLN A 237 17.02 -24.15 8.51
CA GLN A 237 17.58 -23.13 9.40
C GLN A 237 16.85 -21.79 9.26
N LEU A 238 16.39 -21.43 8.05
CA LEU A 238 15.60 -20.22 7.83
C LEU A 238 14.21 -20.31 8.48
N ALA A 239 13.66 -21.53 8.53
CA ALA A 239 12.37 -21.79 9.18
C ALA A 239 12.41 -21.39 10.66
N GLN A 240 13.46 -21.76 11.40
CA GLN A 240 13.61 -21.37 12.80
C GLN A 240 13.80 -19.86 12.98
N LEU A 241 14.54 -19.21 12.08
CA LEU A 241 14.84 -17.78 12.16
C LEU A 241 13.62 -16.88 11.87
N TYR A 242 12.75 -17.29 10.95
CA TYR A 242 11.66 -16.45 10.44
C TYR A 242 10.25 -16.94 10.79
N ALA A 243 10.10 -18.16 11.34
CA ALA A 243 8.82 -18.73 11.77
C ALA A 243 7.92 -17.75 12.58
N PRO A 244 8.43 -16.97 13.55
CA PRO A 244 7.60 -16.03 14.32
C PRO A 244 7.19 -14.76 13.57
N PHE A 245 7.80 -14.51 12.40
CA PHE A 245 7.67 -13.26 11.64
C PHE A 245 7.23 -13.49 10.21
N ALA A 246 6.91 -14.73 9.83
CA ALA A 246 6.51 -15.10 8.51
C ALA A 246 5.18 -14.39 8.18
N PRO A 247 5.21 -13.38 7.32
CA PRO A 247 4.07 -12.51 7.12
C PRO A 247 3.04 -13.17 6.21
N VAL A 248 1.77 -12.91 6.49
CA VAL A 248 0.69 -13.08 5.51
C VAL A 248 0.43 -11.71 4.88
N GLU A 249 1.42 -11.18 4.16
CA GLU A 249 1.38 -9.83 3.59
C GLU A 249 1.24 -9.89 2.07
N GLU A 250 0.45 -8.98 1.50
CA GLU A 250 0.17 -8.95 0.06
C GLU A 250 1.27 -8.21 -0.74
N TYR A 251 2.10 -7.41 -0.07
CA TYR A 251 3.11 -6.55 -0.70
C TYR A 251 4.48 -6.72 -0.04
N LEU A 252 5.53 -6.46 -0.81
CA LEU A 252 6.92 -6.57 -0.35
C LEU A 252 7.40 -5.45 0.57
N HIS A 253 6.59 -4.41 0.75
CA HIS A 253 6.98 -3.17 1.43
C HIS A 253 8.30 -2.60 0.88
N ASN A 254 8.48 -2.72 -0.43
CA ASN A 254 9.55 -2.13 -1.21
C ASN A 254 9.07 -2.11 -2.66
N ASP A 255 8.63 -0.95 -3.16
CA ASP A 255 8.05 -0.86 -4.51
C ASP A 255 9.07 -1.17 -5.60
N PHE A 256 10.35 -0.89 -5.38
CA PHE A 256 11.40 -1.23 -6.35
C PHE A 256 11.54 -2.74 -6.50
N LEU A 257 11.54 -3.46 -5.38
CA LEU A 257 11.58 -4.92 -5.38
C LEU A 257 10.28 -5.51 -5.92
N GLN A 258 9.12 -4.92 -5.58
CA GLN A 258 7.82 -5.30 -6.14
C GLN A 258 7.81 -5.17 -7.66
N ILE A 259 8.25 -4.03 -8.18
CA ILE A 259 8.34 -3.77 -9.63
C ILE A 259 9.24 -4.81 -10.31
N PHE A 260 10.39 -5.17 -9.73
CA PHE A 260 11.22 -6.23 -10.29
C PHE A 260 10.47 -7.56 -10.27
N VAL A 261 9.97 -7.99 -9.12
CA VAL A 261 9.30 -9.29 -8.97
C VAL A 261 8.11 -9.45 -9.93
N GLU A 262 7.34 -8.38 -10.14
CA GLU A 262 6.13 -8.42 -10.94
C GLU A 262 6.36 -8.11 -12.43
N LEU A 263 7.30 -7.23 -12.78
CA LEU A 263 7.52 -6.77 -14.15
C LEU A 263 8.90 -7.12 -14.72
N GLY A 264 9.73 -7.80 -13.93
CA GLY A 264 11.08 -8.21 -14.27
C GLY A 264 12.05 -7.03 -14.46
N LEU A 265 13.22 -7.37 -15.00
CA LEU A 265 14.26 -6.41 -15.35
C LEU A 265 13.76 -5.35 -16.33
N ILE A 266 12.89 -5.73 -17.28
CA ILE A 266 12.33 -4.78 -18.26
C ILE A 266 11.51 -3.70 -17.56
N GLY A 267 10.59 -4.08 -16.67
CA GLY A 267 9.79 -3.13 -15.92
C GLY A 267 10.64 -2.24 -15.01
N LEU A 268 11.67 -2.81 -14.39
CA LEU A 268 12.61 -2.04 -13.57
C LEU A 268 13.38 -1.01 -14.39
N ILE A 269 13.88 -1.36 -15.58
CA ILE A 269 14.58 -0.41 -16.48
C ILE A 269 13.65 0.73 -16.89
N ILE A 270 12.40 0.42 -17.27
CA ILE A 270 11.40 1.45 -17.62
C ILE A 270 11.14 2.38 -16.43
N PHE A 271 11.04 1.82 -15.22
CA PHE A 271 10.85 2.60 -14.00
C PHE A 271 12.07 3.48 -13.68
N ILE A 272 13.29 2.96 -13.76
CA ILE A 272 14.52 3.74 -13.57
C ILE A 272 14.62 4.87 -14.59
N TYR A 273 14.29 4.60 -15.87
CA TYR A 273 14.25 5.63 -16.90
C TYR A 273 13.23 6.72 -16.58
N LEU A 274 12.05 6.36 -16.04
CA LEU A 274 11.07 7.33 -15.57
C LEU A 274 11.65 8.21 -14.44
N LEU A 275 12.33 7.62 -13.44
CA LEU A 275 12.97 8.38 -12.36
C LEU A 275 14.05 9.33 -12.88
N TYR A 276 14.84 8.88 -13.87
CA TYR A 276 15.83 9.71 -14.55
C TYR A 276 15.17 10.93 -15.23
N ARG A 277 14.06 10.73 -15.95
CA ARG A 277 13.31 11.82 -16.59
C ARG A 277 12.78 12.81 -15.57
N ILE A 278 12.19 12.34 -14.48
CA ILE A 278 11.69 13.18 -13.38
C ILE A 278 12.83 14.04 -12.82
N PHE A 279 13.99 13.43 -12.55
CA PHE A 279 15.14 14.16 -12.05
C PHE A 279 15.64 15.21 -13.03
N LYS A 280 15.71 14.89 -14.34
CA LYS A 280 16.12 15.82 -15.38
C LYS A 280 15.18 17.02 -15.50
N THR A 281 13.87 16.79 -15.50
CA THR A 281 12.87 17.86 -15.51
C THR A 281 12.90 18.70 -14.23
N ALA A 282 13.22 18.10 -13.07
CA ALA A 282 13.33 18.82 -11.81
C ALA A 282 14.64 19.63 -11.65
N GLN A 283 15.69 19.29 -12.41
CA GLN A 283 17.05 19.84 -12.26
C GLN A 283 17.12 21.38 -12.28
N PRO A 284 16.40 22.11 -13.16
CA PRO A 284 16.43 23.59 -13.18
C PRO A 284 15.96 24.22 -11.86
N TYR A 285 15.04 23.56 -11.15
CA TYR A 285 14.45 24.07 -9.91
C TYR A 285 15.39 23.91 -8.70
N PHE A 286 16.49 23.16 -8.81
CA PHE A 286 17.45 22.98 -7.71
C PHE A 286 18.18 24.28 -7.35
N LYS A 287 18.19 25.27 -8.26
CA LYS A 287 18.69 26.63 -8.02
C LYS A 287 17.60 27.58 -7.48
N LYS A 288 16.36 27.12 -7.37
CA LYS A 288 15.19 27.89 -6.92
C LYS A 288 14.54 27.20 -5.70
N PRO A 289 15.23 27.18 -4.54
CA PRO A 289 14.84 26.35 -3.40
C PRO A 289 13.47 26.71 -2.79
N PHE A 290 12.88 27.87 -3.11
CA PHE A 290 11.56 28.29 -2.62
C PHE A 290 10.45 28.18 -3.68
N SER A 291 10.74 27.58 -4.84
CA SER A 291 9.75 27.35 -5.90
C SER A 291 8.81 26.19 -5.53
N PHE A 292 7.55 26.27 -5.98
CA PHE A 292 6.58 25.20 -5.77
C PHE A 292 6.99 23.90 -6.48
N GLU A 293 7.66 24.01 -7.63
CA GLU A 293 8.16 22.87 -8.38
C GLU A 293 9.29 22.14 -7.64
N PHE A 294 10.19 22.88 -6.99
CA PHE A 294 11.20 22.26 -6.14
C PHE A 294 10.56 21.58 -4.92
N ALA A 295 9.59 22.23 -4.27
CA ALA A 295 8.86 21.63 -3.16
C ALA A 295 8.05 20.38 -3.59
N ALA A 296 7.47 20.38 -4.79
CA ALA A 296 6.79 19.21 -5.34
C ALA A 296 7.77 18.06 -5.64
N PHE A 297 8.96 18.37 -6.16
CA PHE A 297 10.04 17.40 -6.32
C PHE A 297 10.46 16.79 -4.98
N LEU A 298 10.60 17.61 -3.93
CA LEU A 298 10.89 17.13 -2.58
C LEU A 298 9.79 16.22 -2.03
N GLY A 299 8.52 16.54 -2.27
CA GLY A 299 7.38 15.68 -1.91
C GLY A 299 7.43 14.33 -2.62
N LEU A 300 7.73 14.33 -3.92
CA LEU A 300 7.86 13.10 -4.71
C LEU A 300 9.08 12.28 -4.25
N LEU A 301 10.19 12.94 -3.93
CA LEU A 301 11.37 12.32 -3.35
C LEU A 301 11.08 11.68 -1.99
N ALA A 302 10.22 12.31 -1.16
CA ALA A 302 9.78 11.73 0.10
C ALA A 302 9.00 10.42 -0.14
N LEU A 303 8.09 10.40 -1.12
CA LEU A 303 7.37 9.18 -1.50
C LEU A 303 8.32 8.08 -2.02
N LEU A 304 9.31 8.44 -2.84
CA LEU A 304 10.31 7.50 -3.36
C LEU A 304 11.17 6.88 -2.25
N ILE A 305 11.61 7.67 -1.27
CA ILE A 305 12.37 7.16 -0.12
C ILE A 305 11.48 6.26 0.73
N ASN A 306 10.22 6.65 0.95
CA ASN A 306 9.27 5.82 1.68
C ASN A 306 9.04 4.48 0.97
N ALA A 307 9.02 4.47 -0.37
CA ALA A 307 8.86 3.30 -1.21
C ALA A 307 10.01 2.27 -1.11
N LEU A 308 11.12 2.59 -0.44
CA LEU A 308 12.17 1.60 -0.11
C LEU A 308 11.75 0.67 1.04
N PHE A 309 10.82 1.12 1.89
CA PHE A 309 10.39 0.43 3.10
C PHE A 309 8.86 0.33 3.22
N PHE A 310 8.16 0.72 2.17
CA PHE A 310 6.71 0.78 2.09
C PHE A 310 6.24 0.67 0.63
N PHE A 311 4.92 0.76 0.39
CA PHE A 311 4.33 0.59 -0.95
C PHE A 311 3.42 1.77 -1.39
N PRO A 312 3.88 3.04 -1.31
CA PRO A 312 3.04 4.19 -1.62
C PRO A 312 2.52 4.20 -3.07
N PHE A 313 3.16 3.53 -4.02
CA PHE A 313 2.68 3.53 -5.41
C PHE A 313 1.57 2.51 -5.70
N TYR A 314 1.29 1.60 -4.76
CA TYR A 314 0.15 0.67 -4.84
C TYR A 314 -1.09 1.19 -4.09
N LEU A 315 -0.96 2.34 -3.42
CA LEU A 315 -2.05 3.02 -2.72
C LEU A 315 -2.63 4.14 -3.60
N PRO A 316 -3.94 4.13 -3.89
CA PRO A 316 -4.55 5.14 -4.77
C PRO A 316 -4.29 6.60 -4.35
N PRO A 317 -4.42 6.99 -3.07
CA PRO A 317 -4.21 8.38 -2.67
C PRO A 317 -2.79 8.89 -2.94
N THR A 318 -1.77 8.09 -2.62
CA THR A 318 -0.36 8.47 -2.80
C THR A 318 0.09 8.33 -4.24
N LEU A 319 -0.50 7.41 -5.02
CA LEU A 319 -0.29 7.34 -6.46
C LEU A 319 -0.84 8.60 -7.15
N LEU A 320 -2.09 8.98 -6.89
CA LEU A 320 -2.68 10.21 -7.44
C LEU A 320 -1.91 11.46 -6.98
N LEU A 321 -1.49 11.51 -5.72
CA LEU A 321 -0.61 12.56 -5.23
C LEU A 321 0.71 12.61 -6.01
N SER A 322 1.37 11.47 -6.25
CA SER A 322 2.62 11.44 -7.02
C SER A 322 2.42 12.02 -8.42
N MET A 323 1.28 11.77 -9.05
CA MET A 323 0.93 12.31 -10.37
C MET A 323 0.66 13.81 -10.32
N PHE A 324 -0.03 14.28 -9.29
CA PHE A 324 -0.22 15.71 -9.06
C PHE A 324 1.12 16.43 -8.84
N LEU A 325 2.03 15.86 -8.04
CA LEU A 325 3.38 16.42 -7.84
C LEU A 325 4.18 16.44 -9.16
N LEU A 326 4.12 15.35 -9.94
CA LEU A 326 4.75 15.29 -11.27
C LEU A 326 4.22 16.37 -12.21
N SER A 327 2.92 16.66 -12.16
CA SER A 327 2.31 17.71 -12.95
C SER A 327 2.92 19.08 -12.66
N ILE A 328 3.10 19.41 -11.37
CA ILE A 328 3.73 20.66 -10.92
C ILE A 328 5.19 20.72 -11.40
N ILE A 329 5.95 19.62 -11.27
CA ILE A 329 7.36 19.56 -11.70
C ILE A 329 7.48 19.77 -13.22
N SER A 330 6.57 19.20 -14.00
CA SER A 330 6.57 19.26 -15.47
C SER A 330 6.02 20.55 -16.07
N ASN A 331 5.64 21.54 -15.24
CA ASN A 331 4.89 22.73 -15.66
C ASN A 331 5.58 23.56 -16.76
N GLN A 332 6.92 23.56 -16.83
CA GLN A 332 7.69 24.25 -17.88
C GLN A 332 7.80 23.47 -19.20
N GLU A 333 7.67 22.14 -19.15
CA GLU A 333 7.73 21.24 -20.31
C GLU A 333 6.34 20.95 -20.90
N LYS A 334 5.28 21.67 -20.45
CA LYS A 334 3.94 21.52 -21.02
C LYS A 334 3.92 22.01 -22.47
N THR A 335 4.33 21.15 -23.40
CA THR A 335 3.74 21.14 -24.73
C THR A 335 2.29 20.70 -24.53
N PHE A 336 1.35 21.65 -24.59
CA PHE A 336 -0.06 21.29 -24.68
C PHE A 336 -0.24 20.52 -25.98
N ILE A 337 -0.17 19.19 -25.90
CA ILE A 337 -0.66 18.35 -26.98
C ILE A 337 -2.18 18.47 -26.87
N THR A 338 -2.74 19.42 -27.61
CA THR A 338 -4.18 19.52 -27.79
C THR A 338 -4.60 18.33 -28.64
N PHE A 339 -4.85 17.20 -28.00
CA PHE A 339 -5.60 16.15 -28.65
C PHE A 339 -6.99 16.71 -28.94
N LYS A 340 -7.26 17.06 -30.21
CA LYS A 340 -8.63 17.14 -30.69
C LYS A 340 -9.16 15.71 -30.68
N LEU A 341 -9.61 15.27 -29.50
CA LEU A 341 -10.24 13.98 -29.34
C LEU A 341 -11.48 13.97 -30.22
N HIS A 342 -11.51 13.04 -31.18
CA HIS A 342 -12.70 12.78 -31.97
C HIS A 342 -13.87 12.50 -31.02
N ILE A 343 -15.10 12.87 -31.40
CA ILE A 343 -16.29 12.66 -30.56
C ILE A 343 -16.37 11.22 -30.04
N ILE A 344 -15.98 10.24 -30.87
CA ILE A 344 -15.90 8.82 -30.55
C ILE A 344 -14.90 8.57 -29.41
N THR A 345 -13.70 9.15 -29.46
CA THR A 345 -12.69 8.99 -28.40
C THR A 345 -13.17 9.61 -27.08
N LYS A 346 -13.88 10.74 -27.12
CA LYS A 346 -14.48 11.34 -25.92
C LYS A 346 -15.55 10.42 -25.33
N ILE A 347 -16.43 9.87 -26.17
CA ILE A 347 -17.46 8.91 -25.73
C ILE A 347 -16.79 7.68 -25.10
N VAL A 348 -15.78 7.10 -25.76
CA VAL A 348 -15.04 5.94 -25.23
C VAL A 348 -14.39 6.24 -23.88
N LEU A 349 -13.69 7.38 -23.74
CA LEU A 349 -13.05 7.78 -22.49
C LEU A 349 -14.06 8.05 -21.38
N SER A 350 -15.18 8.72 -21.70
CA SER A 350 -16.26 9.00 -20.73
C SER A 350 -16.97 7.72 -20.31
N SER A 351 -17.31 6.82 -21.23
CA SER A 351 -17.88 5.50 -20.93
C SER A 351 -16.91 4.67 -20.07
N PHE A 352 -15.62 4.71 -20.38
CA PHE A 352 -14.58 4.05 -19.58
C PHE A 352 -14.48 4.64 -18.17
N ALA A 353 -14.52 5.97 -18.03
CA ALA A 353 -14.52 6.65 -16.73
C ALA A 353 -15.78 6.33 -15.91
N LEU A 354 -16.96 6.32 -16.54
CA LEU A 354 -18.22 5.94 -15.88
C LEU A 354 -18.20 4.47 -15.44
N LEU A 355 -17.72 3.56 -16.29
CA LEU A 355 -17.51 2.16 -15.93
C LEU A 355 -16.55 2.02 -14.75
N THR A 356 -15.47 2.81 -14.75
CA THR A 356 -14.49 2.85 -13.65
C THR A 356 -15.16 3.28 -12.34
N ILE A 357 -15.90 4.38 -12.35
CA ILE A 357 -16.63 4.89 -11.17
C ILE A 357 -17.62 3.83 -10.69
N PHE A 358 -18.37 3.20 -11.60
CA PHE A 358 -19.32 2.14 -11.27
C PHE A 358 -18.63 0.92 -10.63
N LEU A 359 -17.49 0.47 -11.18
CA LEU A 359 -16.71 -0.64 -10.61
C LEU A 359 -16.16 -0.30 -9.23
N CYS A 360 -15.58 0.90 -9.06
CA CYS A 360 -15.10 1.39 -7.76
C CYS A 360 -16.23 1.46 -6.73
N PHE A 361 -17.41 1.95 -7.14
CA PHE A 361 -18.59 2.02 -6.27
C PHE A 361 -19.05 0.62 -5.85
N ARG A 362 -19.09 -0.35 -6.77
CA ARG A 362 -19.39 -1.75 -6.46
C ARG A 362 -18.37 -2.35 -5.50
N VAL A 363 -17.07 -2.11 -5.70
CA VAL A 363 -16.02 -2.58 -4.78
C VAL A 363 -16.25 -1.99 -3.39
N GLY A 364 -16.50 -0.68 -3.29
CA GLY A 364 -16.80 -0.02 -2.01
C GLY A 364 -18.05 -0.57 -1.31
N LEU A 365 -19.11 -0.89 -2.06
CA LEU A 365 -20.27 -1.61 -1.49
C LEU A 365 -19.87 -2.99 -0.98
N GLY A 366 -19.05 -3.72 -1.74
CA GLY A 366 -18.48 -5.00 -1.32
C GLY A 366 -17.76 -4.92 0.02
N ASP A 367 -16.92 -3.90 0.21
CA ASP A 367 -16.15 -3.67 1.44
C ASP A 367 -17.06 -3.31 2.63
N ILE A 368 -18.12 -2.52 2.40
CA ILE A 368 -19.12 -2.21 3.44
C ILE A 368 -19.82 -3.48 3.91
N TYR A 369 -20.23 -4.36 2.98
CA TYR A 369 -20.86 -5.63 3.34
C TYR A 369 -19.87 -6.61 3.98
N LEU A 370 -18.60 -6.60 3.58
CA LEU A 370 -17.54 -7.37 4.21
C LEU A 370 -17.39 -6.96 5.68
N GLU A 371 -17.30 -5.66 5.96
CA GLU A 371 -17.18 -5.12 7.32
C GLU A 371 -18.39 -5.46 8.19
N LYS A 372 -19.61 -5.32 7.67
CA LYS A 372 -20.83 -5.78 8.36
C LYS A 372 -20.80 -7.28 8.65
N GLY A 373 -20.27 -8.08 7.70
CA GLY A 373 -20.05 -9.50 7.86
C GLY A 373 -19.07 -9.81 9.00
N TYR A 374 -17.95 -9.09 9.09
CA TYR A 374 -17.00 -9.22 10.21
C TYR A 374 -17.64 -8.91 11.55
N GLN A 375 -18.36 -7.79 11.65
CA GLN A 375 -19.01 -7.40 12.89
C GLN A 375 -20.04 -8.44 13.35
N ALA A 376 -20.79 -9.03 12.40
CA ALA A 376 -21.72 -10.12 12.69
C ALA A 376 -20.99 -11.41 13.11
N LEU A 377 -19.90 -11.78 12.43
CA LEU A 377 -19.11 -12.96 12.74
C LEU A 377 -18.48 -12.86 14.14
N ASN A 378 -17.94 -11.69 14.51
CA ASN A 378 -17.37 -11.41 15.83
C ASN A 378 -18.41 -11.50 16.96
N LYS A 379 -19.68 -11.23 16.65
CA LYS A 379 -20.83 -11.41 17.56
C LYS A 379 -21.43 -12.82 17.48
N ASN A 380 -20.78 -13.74 16.76
CA ASN A 380 -21.22 -15.12 16.51
C ASN A 380 -22.60 -15.22 15.83
N LEU A 381 -23.01 -14.21 15.06
CA LEU A 381 -24.28 -14.15 14.33
C LEU A 381 -24.13 -14.74 12.92
N LEU A 382 -23.97 -16.07 12.83
CA LEU A 382 -23.56 -16.76 11.60
C LEU A 382 -24.48 -16.51 10.39
N ASN A 383 -25.80 -16.46 10.58
CA ASN A 383 -26.74 -16.23 9.48
C ASN A 383 -26.64 -14.80 8.94
N ILE A 384 -26.45 -13.81 9.82
CA ILE A 384 -26.27 -12.41 9.41
C ILE A 384 -24.90 -12.26 8.73
N ALA A 385 -23.86 -12.90 9.26
CA ALA A 385 -22.53 -12.92 8.64
C ALA A 385 -22.60 -13.53 7.22
N TYR A 386 -23.28 -14.66 7.07
CA TYR A 386 -23.46 -15.33 5.78
C TYR A 386 -24.12 -14.42 4.74
N THR A 387 -25.26 -13.81 5.09
CA THR A 387 -25.98 -12.90 4.17
C THR A 387 -25.11 -11.70 3.77
N ASN A 388 -24.38 -11.11 4.73
CA ASN A 388 -23.49 -9.99 4.42
C ASN A 388 -22.30 -10.42 3.54
N PHE A 389 -21.66 -11.56 3.82
CA PHE A 389 -20.57 -12.04 2.97
C PHE A 389 -21.06 -12.46 1.57
N GLN A 390 -22.28 -13.00 1.44
CA GLN A 390 -22.89 -13.22 0.12
C GLN A 390 -23.05 -11.91 -0.65
N GLN A 391 -23.53 -10.84 -0.01
CA GLN A 391 -23.62 -9.52 -0.64
C GLN A 391 -22.23 -8.96 -0.99
N ALA A 392 -21.24 -9.14 -0.11
CA ALA A 392 -19.86 -8.75 -0.39
C ALA A 392 -19.30 -9.43 -1.65
N VAL A 393 -19.58 -10.73 -1.82
CA VAL A 393 -19.22 -11.49 -3.04
C VAL A 393 -20.08 -11.08 -4.24
N HIS A 394 -21.34 -10.71 -4.06
CA HIS A 394 -22.19 -10.22 -5.14
C HIS A 394 -21.66 -8.90 -5.74
N TYR A 395 -21.28 -7.95 -4.88
CA TYR A 395 -20.78 -6.65 -5.32
C TYR A 395 -19.34 -6.73 -5.83
N ASN A 396 -18.49 -7.52 -5.17
CA ASN A 396 -17.10 -7.75 -5.55
C ASN A 396 -16.79 -9.26 -5.65
N PRO A 397 -17.21 -9.94 -6.75
CA PRO A 397 -17.02 -11.38 -6.92
C PRO A 397 -15.57 -11.78 -7.18
N TRP A 398 -14.70 -10.81 -7.41
CA TRP A 398 -13.28 -10.99 -7.75
C TRP A 398 -12.40 -10.93 -6.49
N SER A 399 -12.95 -10.44 -5.37
CA SER A 399 -12.23 -10.43 -4.09
C SER A 399 -12.15 -11.84 -3.50
N GLY A 400 -10.93 -12.38 -3.51
CA GLY A 400 -10.64 -13.65 -2.84
C GLY A 400 -10.83 -13.56 -1.33
N GLU A 401 -10.64 -12.38 -0.73
CA GLU A 401 -10.94 -12.15 0.69
C GLU A 401 -12.44 -12.31 0.96
N ASN A 402 -13.31 -11.68 0.16
CA ASN A 402 -14.77 -11.79 0.33
C ASN A 402 -15.22 -13.25 0.21
N ARG A 403 -14.64 -13.99 -0.74
CA ARG A 403 -14.92 -15.43 -0.92
C ARG A 403 -14.37 -16.28 0.21
N TYR A 404 -13.20 -15.96 0.74
CA TYR A 404 -12.62 -16.66 1.88
C TYR A 404 -13.53 -16.55 3.11
N PHE A 405 -14.05 -15.35 3.42
CA PHE A 405 -14.93 -15.18 4.57
C PHE A 405 -16.30 -15.82 4.36
N LEU A 406 -16.84 -15.79 3.14
CA LEU A 406 -18.03 -16.57 2.80
C LEU A 406 -17.78 -18.08 3.01
N ALA A 407 -16.64 -18.60 2.56
CA ALA A 407 -16.24 -19.99 2.79
C ALA A 407 -16.07 -20.32 4.28
N LYS A 408 -15.46 -19.41 5.07
CA LYS A 408 -15.29 -19.56 6.53
C LYS A 408 -16.65 -19.67 7.23
N THR A 409 -17.62 -18.83 6.85
CA THR A 409 -18.98 -18.90 7.42
C THR A 409 -19.73 -20.16 7.01
N LEU A 410 -19.62 -20.57 5.75
CA LEU A 410 -20.18 -21.86 5.27
C LEU A 410 -19.60 -23.05 6.03
N TYR A 411 -18.30 -23.01 6.35
CA TYR A 411 -17.65 -24.03 7.18
C TYR A 411 -18.26 -24.08 8.60
N TYR A 412 -18.47 -22.93 9.25
CA TYR A 412 -19.12 -22.89 10.58
C TYR A 412 -20.58 -23.38 10.54
N GLN A 413 -21.28 -23.16 9.41
CA GLN A 413 -22.61 -23.72 9.16
C GLN A 413 -22.59 -25.21 8.76
N LYS A 414 -21.42 -25.87 8.79
CA LYS A 414 -21.21 -27.29 8.41
C LYS A 414 -21.52 -27.60 6.94
N GLN A 415 -21.55 -26.60 6.06
CA GLN A 415 -21.76 -26.76 4.62
C GLN A 415 -20.43 -26.98 3.88
N PHE A 416 -19.73 -28.07 4.19
CA PHE A 416 -18.34 -28.29 3.75
C PHE A 416 -18.14 -28.28 2.22
N PRO A 417 -18.98 -28.90 1.38
CA PRO A 417 -18.80 -28.86 -0.08
C PRO A 417 -18.94 -27.45 -0.65
N ALA A 418 -19.90 -26.67 -0.15
CA ALA A 418 -20.09 -25.27 -0.55
C ALA A 418 -18.92 -24.40 -0.10
N ALA A 419 -18.46 -24.59 1.14
CA ALA A 419 -17.28 -23.91 1.67
C ALA A 419 -16.04 -24.17 0.80
N LEU A 420 -15.78 -25.43 0.43
CA LEU A 420 -14.64 -25.78 -0.42
C LEU A 420 -14.72 -25.15 -1.82
N LYS A 421 -15.92 -25.08 -2.39
CA LYS A 421 -16.15 -24.45 -3.70
C LYS A 421 -15.83 -22.96 -3.67
N GLU A 422 -16.28 -22.23 -2.66
CA GLU A 422 -15.97 -20.81 -2.52
C GLU A 422 -14.50 -20.58 -2.15
N LEU A 423 -13.92 -21.46 -1.34
CA LEU A 423 -12.50 -21.40 -1.00
C LEU A 423 -11.58 -21.61 -2.21
N THR A 424 -11.92 -22.56 -3.09
CA THR A 424 -11.16 -22.80 -4.34
C THR A 424 -11.18 -21.57 -5.24
N LYS A 425 -12.32 -20.85 -5.29
CA LYS A 425 -12.41 -19.58 -6.01
C LYS A 425 -11.62 -18.47 -5.30
N ALA A 426 -11.61 -18.45 -3.97
CA ALA A 426 -10.82 -17.49 -3.18
C ALA A 426 -9.33 -17.61 -3.45
N GLU A 427 -8.82 -18.84 -3.54
CA GLU A 427 -7.41 -19.14 -3.85
C GLU A 427 -6.96 -18.64 -5.22
N LEU A 428 -7.89 -18.33 -6.14
CA LEU A 428 -7.52 -17.71 -7.41
C LEU A 428 -6.90 -16.32 -7.22
N SER A 429 -7.27 -15.55 -6.19
CA SER A 429 -6.73 -14.19 -6.00
C SER A 429 -6.24 -13.92 -4.57
N PHE A 430 -6.42 -14.88 -3.65
CA PHE A 430 -6.10 -14.76 -2.23
C PHE A 430 -5.55 -16.09 -1.69
N ARG A 431 -4.59 -16.69 -2.40
CA ARG A 431 -3.90 -17.91 -1.94
C ARG A 431 -2.84 -17.55 -0.91
N ASN A 432 -3.13 -17.84 0.35
CA ASN A 432 -2.29 -17.53 1.49
C ASN A 432 -2.48 -18.58 2.59
N TYR A 433 -1.83 -18.39 3.72
CA TYR A 433 -1.97 -19.30 4.86
C TYR A 433 -3.43 -19.55 5.27
N TYR A 434 -4.24 -18.50 5.34
CA TYR A 434 -5.62 -18.59 5.81
C TYR A 434 -6.48 -19.48 4.91
N THR A 435 -6.36 -19.32 3.59
CA THR A 435 -7.10 -20.18 2.65
C THR A 435 -6.64 -21.63 2.73
N GLN A 436 -5.32 -21.87 2.82
CA GLN A 436 -4.79 -23.22 2.98
C GLN A 436 -5.20 -23.85 4.32
N ALA A 437 -5.19 -23.07 5.40
CA ALA A 437 -5.59 -23.53 6.74
C ALA A 437 -7.07 -23.94 6.76
N LEU A 438 -7.96 -23.09 6.23
CA LEU A 438 -9.38 -23.42 6.13
C LEU A 438 -9.62 -24.70 5.30
N ALA A 439 -8.86 -24.91 4.22
CA ALA A 439 -8.94 -26.13 3.43
C ALA A 439 -8.56 -27.39 4.24
N VAL A 440 -7.55 -27.32 5.13
CA VAL A 440 -7.21 -28.42 6.05
C VAL A 440 -8.44 -28.80 6.88
N PHE A 441 -9.08 -27.83 7.54
CA PHE A 441 -10.22 -28.10 8.40
C PHE A 441 -11.42 -28.67 7.63
N ILE A 442 -11.67 -28.16 6.42
CA ILE A 442 -12.72 -28.70 5.53
C ILE A 442 -12.44 -30.15 5.16
N TYR A 443 -11.22 -30.47 4.68
CA TYR A 443 -10.86 -31.84 4.31
C TYR A 443 -10.91 -32.81 5.48
N HIS A 444 -10.54 -32.37 6.68
CA HIS A 444 -10.66 -33.16 7.89
C HIS A 444 -12.13 -33.53 8.17
N LYS A 445 -13.03 -32.54 8.11
CA LYS A 445 -14.46 -32.76 8.34
C LYS A 445 -15.14 -33.60 7.25
N GLN A 446 -14.60 -33.60 6.03
CA GLN A 446 -15.08 -34.45 4.92
C GLN A 446 -14.50 -35.88 4.95
N GLY A 447 -13.58 -36.21 5.87
CA GLY A 447 -12.90 -37.51 5.89
C GLY A 447 -11.85 -37.70 4.78
N ALA A 448 -11.42 -36.62 4.12
CA ALA A 448 -10.41 -36.65 3.06
C ALA A 448 -8.99 -36.67 3.66
N PHE A 449 -8.68 -37.69 4.47
CA PHE A 449 -7.48 -37.74 5.32
C PHE A 449 -6.15 -37.66 4.56
N ILE A 450 -6.05 -38.24 3.36
CA ILE A 450 -4.83 -38.18 2.54
C ILE A 450 -4.53 -36.75 2.11
N LYS A 451 -5.52 -36.05 1.54
CA LYS A 451 -5.39 -34.64 1.12
C LYS A 451 -5.14 -33.74 2.32
N ASN A 452 -5.85 -33.98 3.42
CA ASN A 452 -5.65 -33.27 4.67
C ASN A 452 -4.19 -33.38 5.16
N LYS A 453 -3.65 -34.60 5.27
CA LYS A 453 -2.27 -34.84 5.74
C LYS A 453 -1.24 -34.16 4.84
N GLN A 454 -1.39 -34.30 3.52
CA GLN A 454 -0.51 -33.62 2.55
C GLN A 454 -0.52 -32.10 2.72
N LEU A 455 -1.69 -31.51 2.96
CA LEU A 455 -1.85 -30.08 3.13
C LEU A 455 -1.32 -29.58 4.49
N VAL A 456 -1.51 -30.35 5.56
CA VAL A 456 -0.90 -30.08 6.88
C VAL A 456 0.62 -30.09 6.78
N ASP A 457 1.20 -31.09 6.09
CA ASP A 457 2.64 -31.16 5.86
C ASP A 457 3.15 -29.99 5.02
N TYR A 458 2.36 -29.56 4.03
CA TYR A 458 2.64 -28.38 3.22
C TYR A 458 2.69 -27.11 4.09
N ILE A 459 1.64 -26.85 4.88
CA ILE A 459 1.52 -25.64 5.69
C ILE A 459 2.56 -25.60 6.82
N ASN A 460 2.75 -26.70 7.54
CA ASN A 460 3.72 -26.74 8.66
C ASN A 460 5.17 -26.52 8.18
N LYS A 461 5.48 -26.86 6.92
CA LYS A 461 6.77 -26.54 6.30
C LYS A 461 6.82 -25.11 5.77
N ALA A 462 5.71 -24.59 5.25
CA ALA A 462 5.61 -23.21 4.79
C ALA A 462 5.60 -22.19 5.94
N LEU A 463 5.08 -22.55 7.11
CA LEU A 463 4.92 -21.70 8.29
C LEU A 463 5.23 -22.46 9.59
N PRO A 464 6.52 -22.66 9.90
CA PRO A 464 6.93 -23.48 11.04
C PRO A 464 6.54 -22.89 12.41
N GLY A 465 6.24 -21.58 12.47
CA GLY A 465 5.81 -20.87 13.68
C GLY A 465 4.30 -20.82 13.89
N GLN A 466 3.51 -21.23 12.90
CA GLN A 466 2.05 -21.31 12.95
C GLN A 466 1.62 -22.73 12.60
N LYS A 467 2.04 -23.70 13.43
CA LYS A 467 1.67 -25.09 13.21
C LYS A 467 0.15 -25.23 13.32
N ILE A 468 -0.45 -25.85 12.31
CA ILE A 468 -1.86 -26.22 12.39
C ILE A 468 -1.95 -27.49 13.23
N THR A 469 -2.52 -27.35 14.42
CA THR A 469 -2.95 -28.47 15.27
C THR A 469 -4.46 -28.61 15.15
N LEU A 470 -4.93 -29.79 14.72
CA LEU A 470 -6.37 -30.08 14.56
C LEU A 470 -7.15 -30.02 15.89
N GLU A 471 -6.45 -30.03 17.03
CA GLU A 471 -6.99 -29.91 18.39
C GLU A 471 -7.51 -28.51 18.72
N TYR A 472 -6.95 -27.47 18.09
CA TYR A 472 -7.43 -26.10 18.22
C TYR A 472 -8.21 -25.77 16.94
N GLY A 473 -9.54 -25.74 17.02
CA GLY A 473 -10.37 -25.31 15.89
C GLY A 473 -9.93 -23.93 15.37
N LEU A 474 -10.30 -23.58 14.13
CA LEU A 474 -10.10 -22.23 13.58
C LEU A 474 -10.51 -21.19 14.63
N SER A 475 -9.54 -20.46 15.17
CA SER A 475 -9.85 -19.30 16.02
C SER A 475 -10.75 -18.36 15.22
N LEU A 476 -11.75 -17.83 15.91
CA LEU A 476 -12.60 -16.79 15.35
C LEU A 476 -11.80 -15.50 15.12
N GLU A 477 -10.71 -15.32 15.88
CA GLU A 477 -9.72 -14.23 15.79
C GLU A 477 -8.76 -14.37 14.61
#